data_AF-A0A105TS18-F1
#
_entry.id   AF-A0A105TS18-F1
#
_cell.length_a   1.000
_cell.length_b   1.000
_cell.length_c   1.000
_cell.angle_alpha   90.00
_cell.angle_beta   90.00
_cell.angle_gamma   90.00
#
_symmetry.space_group_name_H-M   'P 1'
#
loop_
_entity.id
_entity.type
_entity.pdbx_description
1 polymer ?
#
loop_
_entity_poly.entity_id
_entity_poly.type
_entity_poly.pdbx_seq_one_letter_code
_entity_poly.pdbx_strand_id
1 'polypeptide(L)'
;MIRRVFLLIFITQLIFGCAKHDVKNKQFYRAIANQDTAYLSIIRLENKFYGQYEIRYNGKAFIDSGDVTGIIKKDTLRGTFHFKPYGGGEWRRKPIIFLEENGKLLLGKGFVHSFLKIAYFDETVPFDFSKPDFVFDEITE
;
A
#
# COMPACT_ATOMS: atom_id res chain seq x y z
N MET A 1 -42.21 3.13 34.52
CA MET A 1 -42.02 4.01 33.35
C MET A 1 -40.55 4.25 33.01
N ILE A 2 -39.70 4.53 34.02
CA ILE A 2 -38.24 4.81 33.89
C ILE A 2 -37.43 3.69 33.19
N ARG A 3 -37.77 2.41 33.42
CA ARG A 3 -37.05 1.26 32.84
C ARG A 3 -37.20 1.10 31.32
N ARG A 4 -38.28 1.65 30.72
CA ARG A 4 -38.47 1.66 29.25
C ARG A 4 -37.70 2.81 28.57
N VAL A 5 -37.44 3.89 29.30
CA VAL A 5 -36.66 5.05 28.81
C VAL A 5 -35.17 4.68 28.65
N PHE A 6 -34.62 3.92 29.60
CA PHE A 6 -33.24 3.43 29.51
C PHE A 6 -33.00 2.48 28.32
N LEU A 7 -34.00 1.68 27.93
CA LEU A 7 -33.90 0.77 26.79
C LEU A 7 -33.86 1.52 25.44
N LEU A 8 -34.57 2.65 25.33
CA LEU A 8 -34.58 3.50 24.14
C LEU A 8 -33.29 4.31 23.97
N ILE A 9 -32.62 4.67 25.07
CA ILE A 9 -31.32 5.36 25.06
C ILE A 9 -30.20 4.41 24.60
N PHE A 10 -30.28 3.11 24.93
CA PHE A 10 -29.26 2.14 24.51
C PHE A 10 -29.33 1.80 23.00
N ILE A 11 -30.53 1.81 22.41
CA ILE A 11 -30.74 1.51 20.98
C ILE A 11 -30.28 2.68 20.09
N THR A 12 -30.29 3.91 20.59
CA THR A 12 -29.87 5.10 19.83
C THR A 12 -28.35 5.27 19.74
N GLN A 13 -27.55 4.58 20.56
CA GLN A 13 -26.09 4.61 20.46
C GLN A 13 -25.50 3.68 19.38
N LEU A 14 -26.31 2.80 18.77
CA LEU A 14 -25.85 1.86 17.73
C LEU A 14 -25.82 2.45 16.31
N ILE A 15 -26.33 3.68 16.11
CA ILE A 15 -26.45 4.31 14.79
C ILE A 15 -25.38 5.38 14.48
N PHE A 16 -24.50 5.69 15.44
CA PHE A 16 -23.36 6.58 15.20
C PHE A 16 -22.05 5.80 15.24
N GLY A 17 -21.55 5.36 14.09
CA GLY A 17 -20.26 4.67 14.09
C GLY A 17 -19.63 4.24 12.78
N CYS A 18 -19.87 4.91 11.64
CA CYS A 18 -18.92 4.83 10.54
C CYS A 18 -18.81 6.20 9.87
N ALA A 19 -17.96 7.06 10.44
CA ALA A 19 -17.49 8.22 9.71
C ALA A 19 -16.58 7.71 8.58
N LYS A 20 -17.08 7.73 7.34
CA LYS A 20 -16.19 7.62 6.17
C LYS A 20 -15.31 8.87 6.21
N HIS A 21 -14.05 8.69 6.64
CA HIS A 21 -13.05 9.71 6.48
C HIS A 21 -12.90 9.93 4.97
N ASP A 22 -13.39 11.07 4.49
CA ASP A 22 -13.19 11.52 3.13
C ASP A 22 -11.68 11.82 2.99
N VAL A 23 -10.92 10.84 2.48
CA VAL A 23 -9.47 10.97 2.39
C VAL A 23 -9.15 11.84 1.19
N LYS A 24 -9.23 13.16 1.39
CA LYS A 24 -8.98 14.18 0.35
C LYS A 24 -7.58 14.17 -0.26
N ASN A 25 -6.67 13.32 0.22
CA ASN A 25 -5.26 13.26 -0.19
C ASN A 25 -4.84 11.87 -0.71
N LYS A 26 -5.78 11.12 -1.31
CA LYS A 26 -5.43 9.86 -1.97
C LYS A 26 -4.83 10.17 -3.34
N GLN A 27 -3.58 9.77 -3.54
CA GLN A 27 -2.87 9.92 -4.82
C GLN A 27 -2.86 8.59 -5.55
N PHE A 28 -3.00 8.64 -6.87
CA PHE A 28 -3.04 7.46 -7.73
C PHE A 28 -1.87 7.48 -8.67
N TYR A 29 -1.27 6.32 -8.88
CA TYR A 29 -0.12 6.15 -9.72
C TYR A 29 -0.26 4.92 -10.61
N ARG A 30 0.35 4.99 -11.79
CA ARG A 30 0.44 3.89 -12.75
C ARG A 30 1.86 3.75 -13.28
N ALA A 31 2.32 2.52 -13.40
CA ALA A 31 3.57 2.18 -14.07
C ALA A 31 3.32 1.10 -15.14
N ILE A 32 4.08 1.15 -16.23
CA ILE A 32 4.10 0.11 -17.26
C ILE A 32 5.55 -0.32 -17.43
N ALA A 33 5.83 -1.61 -17.23
CA ALA A 33 7.15 -2.20 -17.44
C ALA A 33 6.99 -3.46 -18.31
N ASN A 34 7.57 -3.43 -19.51
CA ASN A 34 7.37 -4.47 -20.53
C ASN A 34 5.88 -4.70 -20.83
N GLN A 35 5.34 -5.87 -20.49
CA GLN A 35 3.92 -6.23 -20.67
C GLN A 35 3.10 -6.12 -19.38
N ASP A 36 3.74 -5.72 -18.28
CA ASP A 36 3.13 -5.67 -16.96
C ASP A 36 2.72 -4.24 -16.62
N THR A 37 1.56 -4.12 -15.98
CA THR A 37 1.02 -2.83 -15.54
C THR A 37 0.83 -2.86 -14.05
N ALA A 38 1.31 -1.83 -13.36
CA ALA A 38 1.14 -1.70 -11.92
C ALA A 38 0.34 -0.45 -11.57
N TYR A 39 -0.58 -0.59 -10.62
CA TYR A 39 -1.42 0.49 -10.09
C TYR A 39 -1.16 0.63 -8.61
N LEU A 40 -0.94 1.86 -8.16
CA LEU A 40 -0.62 2.16 -6.77
C LEU A 40 -1.49 3.33 -6.33
N SER A 41 -2.20 3.17 -5.23
CA SER A 41 -2.86 4.29 -4.57
C SER A 41 -2.26 4.47 -3.20
N ILE A 42 -1.94 5.71 -2.83
CA ILE A 42 -1.28 6.03 -1.57
C ILE A 42 -2.04 7.16 -0.89
N ILE A 43 -2.25 6.99 0.41
CA ILE A 43 -2.64 8.04 1.34
C ILE A 43 -1.42 8.32 2.21
N ARG A 44 -0.98 9.59 2.21
CA ARG A 44 0.15 10.06 3.02
C ARG A 44 -0.36 10.71 4.31
N LEU A 45 0.28 10.35 5.42
CA LEU A 45 0.22 11.03 6.72
C LEU A 45 1.60 11.67 6.98
N GLU A 46 1.80 12.30 8.14
CA GLU A 46 3.06 13.01 8.44
C GLU A 46 4.33 12.17 8.24
N ASN A 47 4.35 10.93 8.75
CA ASN A 47 5.51 10.04 8.70
C ASN A 47 5.18 8.62 8.26
N LYS A 48 3.97 8.40 7.76
CA LYS A 48 3.43 7.09 7.39
C LYS A 48 2.67 7.19 6.09
N PHE A 49 2.61 6.07 5.39
CA PHE A 49 1.73 5.93 4.24
C PHE A 49 1.00 4.59 4.30
N TYR A 50 -0.18 4.56 3.69
CA TYR A 50 -0.94 3.34 3.48
C TYR A 50 -1.73 3.43 2.17
N GLY A 51 -2.11 2.29 1.61
CA GLY A 51 -2.86 2.28 0.36
C GLY A 51 -2.99 0.91 -0.27
N GLN A 52 -3.29 0.88 -1.56
CA GLN A 52 -3.49 -0.33 -2.35
C GLN A 52 -2.44 -0.42 -3.45
N TYR A 53 -1.94 -1.62 -3.70
CA TYR A 53 -1.01 -1.89 -4.78
C TYR A 53 -1.45 -3.12 -5.56
N GLU A 54 -1.43 -3.01 -6.88
CA GLU A 54 -1.86 -4.03 -7.81
C GLU A 54 -0.84 -4.17 -8.94
N ILE A 55 -0.49 -5.40 -9.28
CA ILE A 55 0.36 -5.73 -10.44
C ILE A 55 -0.45 -6.66 -11.34
N ARG A 56 -0.65 -6.24 -12.59
CA ARG A 56 -1.28 -7.03 -13.65
C ARG A 56 -0.21 -7.53 -14.61
N TYR A 57 -0.06 -8.85 -14.68
CA TYR A 57 0.92 -9.48 -15.56
C TYR A 57 0.36 -9.69 -16.97
N ASN A 58 1.13 -9.32 -17.99
CA ASN A 58 0.80 -9.46 -19.41
C ASN A 58 -0.58 -8.89 -19.82
N GLY A 59 -1.02 -7.79 -19.21
CA GLY A 59 -2.31 -7.14 -19.50
C GLY A 59 -3.57 -8.03 -19.27
N LYS A 60 -3.45 -9.12 -18.52
CA LYS A 60 -4.46 -10.19 -18.36
C LYS A 60 -5.03 -10.27 -16.93
N ALA A 61 -5.81 -11.33 -16.67
CA ALA A 61 -6.39 -11.71 -15.38
C ALA A 61 -5.37 -12.16 -14.29
N PHE A 62 -4.07 -12.06 -14.57
CA PHE A 62 -3.00 -12.42 -13.63
C PHE A 62 -2.70 -11.23 -12.72
N ILE A 63 -3.28 -11.24 -11.52
CA ILE A 63 -3.23 -10.09 -10.62
C ILE A 63 -2.68 -10.48 -9.26
N ASP A 64 -1.63 -9.78 -8.85
CA ASP A 64 -1.23 -9.67 -7.45
C ASP A 64 -1.79 -8.38 -6.89
N SER A 65 -2.59 -8.44 -5.83
CA SER A 65 -3.18 -7.24 -5.22
C SER A 65 -3.24 -7.32 -3.70
N GLY A 66 -3.17 -6.14 -3.08
CA GLY A 66 -3.34 -6.00 -1.64
C GLY A 66 -2.84 -4.67 -1.09
N ASP A 67 -2.63 -4.66 0.22
CA ASP A 67 -2.34 -3.45 0.97
C ASP A 67 -0.85 -3.12 0.97
N VAL A 68 -0.54 -1.83 0.85
CA VAL A 68 0.79 -1.29 1.15
C VAL A 68 0.72 -0.42 2.37
N THR A 69 1.70 -0.59 3.27
CA THR A 69 1.82 0.23 4.48
C THR A 69 3.28 0.47 4.80
N GLY A 70 3.62 1.63 5.35
CA GLY A 70 5.00 1.93 5.67
C GLY A 70 5.23 3.29 6.28
N ILE A 71 6.51 3.68 6.29
CA ILE A 71 7.01 4.93 6.82
C ILE A 71 7.55 5.81 5.69
N ILE A 72 7.43 7.11 5.87
CA ILE A 72 8.00 8.13 4.98
C ILE A 72 9.25 8.69 5.67
N LYS A 73 10.39 8.65 4.99
CA LYS A 73 11.63 9.29 5.41
C LYS A 73 12.15 10.15 4.26
N LYS A 74 12.00 11.47 4.37
CA LYS A 74 12.32 12.41 3.29
C LYS A 74 11.55 12.04 2.00
N ASP A 75 12.27 11.74 0.93
CA ASP A 75 11.82 11.30 -0.39
C ASP A 75 11.56 9.78 -0.46
N THR A 76 11.87 9.03 0.59
CA THR A 76 11.82 7.57 0.57
C THR A 76 10.57 7.05 1.29
N LEU A 77 9.78 6.23 0.60
CA LEU A 77 8.64 5.51 1.16
C LEU A 77 9.02 4.04 1.33
N ARG A 78 9.29 3.62 2.57
CA ARG A 78 9.67 2.23 2.89
C ARG A 78 8.51 1.53 3.56
N GLY A 79 8.11 0.38 3.02
CA GLY A 79 6.93 -0.32 3.51
C GLY A 79 6.95 -1.82 3.30
N THR A 80 5.77 -2.41 3.49
CA THR A 80 5.46 -3.81 3.24
C THR A 80 4.24 -3.87 2.34
N PHE A 81 4.32 -4.72 1.32
CA PHE A 81 3.18 -5.13 0.51
C PHE A 81 2.64 -6.46 1.04
N HIS A 82 1.41 -6.43 1.55
CA HIS A 82 0.68 -7.60 2.00
C HIS A 82 -0.37 -7.95 0.96
N PHE A 83 -0.16 -9.03 0.22
CA PHE A 83 -0.89 -9.27 -1.01
C PHE A 83 -1.34 -10.71 -1.15
N LYS A 84 -2.41 -10.88 -1.92
CA LYS A 84 -2.84 -12.19 -2.38
C LYS A 84 -2.24 -12.43 -3.76
N PRO A 85 -1.44 -13.50 -3.93
CA PRO A 85 -0.83 -13.78 -5.22
C PRO A 85 -1.87 -14.30 -6.21
N TYR A 86 -1.59 -14.10 -7.49
CA TYR A 86 -2.32 -14.76 -8.56
C TYR A 86 -2.30 -16.29 -8.39
N GLY A 87 -3.42 -16.94 -8.73
CA GLY A 87 -3.60 -18.39 -8.55
C GLY A 87 -4.10 -18.77 -7.15
N GLY A 88 -4.29 -17.79 -6.27
CA GLY A 88 -4.76 -18.00 -4.90
C GLY A 88 -3.65 -18.45 -3.96
N GLY A 89 -4.05 -19.06 -2.84
CA GLY A 89 -3.13 -19.44 -1.77
C GLY A 89 -3.07 -18.43 -0.63
N GLU A 90 -2.06 -18.60 0.23
CA GLU A 90 -1.87 -17.79 1.42
C GLU A 90 -1.45 -16.36 1.08
N TRP A 91 -1.89 -15.42 1.92
CA TRP A 91 -1.42 -14.04 1.86
C TRP A 91 0.09 -13.98 2.08
N ARG A 92 0.78 -13.21 1.24
CA ARG A 92 2.23 -13.05 1.29
C ARG A 92 2.58 -11.63 1.71
N ARG A 93 3.77 -11.47 2.29
CA ARG A 93 4.35 -10.17 2.62
C ARG A 93 5.70 -10.03 1.92
N LYS A 94 5.89 -8.92 1.21
CA LYS A 94 7.21 -8.52 0.69
C LYS A 94 7.56 -7.10 1.13
N PRO A 95 8.81 -6.83 1.54
CA PRO A 95 9.25 -5.45 1.76
C PRO A 95 9.29 -4.71 0.42
N ILE A 96 8.91 -3.44 0.44
CA ILE A 96 8.90 -2.56 -0.74
C ILE A 96 9.52 -1.21 -0.39
N ILE A 97 10.15 -0.58 -1.37
CA ILE A 97 10.72 0.75 -1.20
C ILE A 97 10.50 1.58 -2.46
N PHE A 98 9.99 2.78 -2.28
CA PHE A 98 9.88 3.77 -3.35
C PHE A 98 10.77 4.96 -3.05
N LEU A 99 11.40 5.49 -4.10
CA LEU A 99 12.05 6.79 -4.09
C LEU A 99 11.19 7.77 -4.86
N GLU A 100 10.84 8.89 -4.22
CA GLU A 100 10.17 10.00 -4.86
C GLU A 100 11.20 10.89 -5.55
N GLU A 101 11.18 10.90 -6.88
CA GLU A 101 12.13 11.66 -7.69
C GLU A 101 11.41 12.23 -8.91
N ASN A 102 11.56 13.55 -9.15
CA ASN A 102 10.98 14.24 -10.31
C ASN A 102 9.45 14.02 -10.46
N GLY A 103 8.71 13.99 -9.35
CA GLY A 103 7.26 13.77 -9.34
C GLY A 103 6.83 12.33 -9.67
N LYS A 104 7.77 11.39 -9.70
CA LYS A 104 7.53 9.96 -9.94
C LYS A 104 7.89 9.16 -8.70
N LEU A 105 7.35 7.94 -8.61
CA LEU A 105 7.77 6.96 -7.61
C LEU A 105 8.56 5.83 -8.29
N LEU A 106 9.82 5.66 -7.92
CA LEU A 106 10.69 4.60 -8.44
C LEU A 106 10.65 3.42 -7.47
N LEU A 107 10.14 2.26 -7.89
CA LEU A 107 10.19 1.04 -7.09
C LEU A 107 11.61 0.47 -7.12
N GLY A 108 12.32 0.65 -6.01
CA GLY A 108 13.71 0.23 -5.84
C GLY A 108 13.86 -1.21 -5.37
N LYS A 109 15.12 -1.63 -5.30
CA LYS A 109 15.56 -2.93 -4.78
C LYS A 109 16.38 -2.73 -3.52
N GLY A 110 16.38 -3.76 -2.68
CA GLY A 110 17.21 -3.81 -1.50
C GLY A 110 17.59 -5.25 -1.18
N PHE A 111 18.65 -5.42 -0.41
CA PHE A 111 19.00 -6.74 0.08
C PHE A 111 17.95 -7.19 1.11
N VAL A 112 17.34 -8.36 0.91
CA VAL A 112 16.25 -8.86 1.76
C VAL A 112 16.76 -9.99 2.63
N HIS A 113 16.62 -9.84 3.95
CA HIS A 113 16.78 -10.93 4.91
C HIS A 113 15.42 -11.55 5.24
N SER A 114 15.47 -12.79 5.71
CA SER A 114 14.32 -13.43 6.32
C SER A 114 14.67 -13.91 7.71
N PHE A 115 13.87 -13.51 8.70
CA PHE A 115 13.96 -14.02 10.06
C PHE A 115 12.56 -14.43 10.53
N LEU A 116 12.42 -15.65 11.06
CA LEU A 116 11.13 -16.21 11.49
C LEU A 116 10.00 -16.05 10.44
N LYS A 117 10.32 -16.32 9.17
CA LYS A 117 9.42 -16.19 8.00
C LYS A 117 8.95 -14.76 7.70
N ILE A 118 9.56 -13.74 8.31
CA ILE A 118 9.30 -12.33 8.02
C ILE A 118 10.45 -11.82 7.14
N ALA A 119 10.10 -11.32 5.96
CA ALA A 119 11.04 -10.69 5.03
C ALA A 119 11.17 -9.19 5.32
N TYR A 120 12.39 -8.68 5.38
CA TYR A 120 12.69 -7.27 5.61
C TYR A 120 13.97 -6.86 4.89
N PHE A 121 14.11 -5.56 4.60
CA PHE A 121 15.36 -5.03 4.02
C PHE A 121 16.47 -4.97 5.06
N ASP A 122 17.67 -5.38 4.65
CA ASP A 122 18.92 -5.07 5.34
C ASP A 122 19.18 -3.57 5.27
N GLU A 123 19.30 -2.92 6.43
CA GLU A 123 19.53 -1.48 6.51
C GLU A 123 21.01 -1.11 6.34
N THR A 124 21.91 -2.10 6.39
CA THR A 124 23.36 -1.89 6.21
C THR A 124 23.74 -1.82 4.73
N VAL A 125 22.86 -2.28 3.84
CA VAL A 125 23.07 -2.28 2.38
C VAL A 125 22.26 -1.14 1.75
N PRO A 126 22.88 -0.27 0.93
CA PRO A 126 22.16 0.76 0.21
C PRO A 126 21.08 0.18 -0.71
N PHE A 127 19.98 0.91 -0.83
CA PHE A 127 18.93 0.61 -1.80
C PHE A 127 19.39 0.97 -3.22
N ASP A 128 19.00 0.14 -4.19
CA ASP A 128 19.30 0.35 -5.61
C ASP A 128 18.06 0.86 -6.34
N PHE A 129 18.16 2.08 -6.87
CA PHE A 129 17.15 2.74 -7.71
C PHE A 129 17.63 2.94 -9.16
N SER A 130 18.80 2.41 -9.53
CA SER A 130 19.38 2.59 -10.88
C SER A 130 18.61 1.84 -11.97
N LYS A 131 17.95 0.73 -11.60
CA LYS A 131 17.10 -0.10 -12.46
C LYS A 131 15.80 -0.44 -11.71
N PRO A 132 14.91 0.54 -11.55
CA PRO A 132 13.67 0.34 -10.80
C PRO A 132 12.79 -0.70 -11.49
N ASP A 133 12.09 -1.51 -10.71
CA ASP A 133 11.18 -2.54 -11.25
C ASP A 133 9.96 -1.91 -11.93
N PHE A 134 9.50 -0.77 -11.38
CA PHE A 134 8.45 0.05 -11.93
C PHE A 134 8.78 1.53 -11.70
N VAL A 135 8.48 2.37 -12.69
CA VAL A 135 8.49 3.83 -12.56
C VAL A 135 7.06 4.32 -12.66
N PHE A 136 6.55 4.84 -11.56
CA PHE A 136 5.16 5.22 -11.40
C PHE A 136 4.96 6.70 -11.73
N ASP A 137 4.05 6.95 -12.67
CA ASP A 137 3.51 8.26 -12.98
C ASP A 137 2.24 8.52 -12.17
N GLU A 138 2.10 9.71 -11.60
CA GLU A 138 0.85 10.13 -10.98
C GLU A 138 -0.23 10.28 -12.05
N ILE A 139 -1.43 9.77 -11.76
CA ILE A 139 -2.60 9.80 -12.63
C ILE A 139 -3.80 10.38 -11.89
N THR A 140 -4.71 11.02 -12.62
CA THR A 140 -6.03 11.34 -12.11
C THR A 140 -6.87 10.05 -12.09
N GLU A 141 -7.66 9.85 -11.03
CA GLU A 141 -8.61 8.73 -10.90
C GLU A 141 -9.63 8.68 -12.05
#